data_AF-A0A379ERU8-F1
#
_entry.id   AF-A0A379ERU8-F1
#
_cell.length_a   1.000
_cell.length_b   1.000
_cell.length_c   1.000
_cell.angle_alpha   90.00
_cell.angle_beta   90.00
_cell.angle_gamma   90.00
#
_symmetry.space_group_name_H-M   'P 1'
#
loop_
_entity.id
_entity.type
_entity.pdbx_description
1 polymer ?
#
loop_
_entity_poly.entity_id
_entity_poly.type
_entity_poly.pdbx_seq_one_letter_code
_entity_poly.pdbx_strand_id
1 'polypeptide(L)'
;MNWQFAEGTAIEQIDEVVDRFIREVIQPNGLAYEGSGYLHWEGLVCLEALGKCDESHRTLVKEWLEKNGLQQIEISQLFDIWWEYPAKEA
;
A
#
# COMPACT_ATOMS: atom_id res chain seq x y z
N MET A 1 1.15 4.09 -4.00
CA MET A 1 2.23 3.10 -3.89
C MET A 1 2.18 2.21 -5.09
N ASN A 2 3.33 1.84 -5.64
CA ASN A 2 3.42 1.00 -6.83
C ASN A 2 4.42 -0.13 -6.57
N TRP A 3 4.21 -1.29 -7.18
CA TRP A 3 5.19 -2.39 -7.21
C TRP A 3 4.95 -3.27 -8.43
N GLN A 4 5.87 -4.19 -8.67
CA GLN A 4 5.80 -5.13 -9.78
C GLN A 4 6.04 -6.56 -9.32
N PHE A 5 5.29 -7.47 -9.92
CA PHE A 5 5.55 -8.91 -9.90
C PHE A 5 6.57 -9.27 -10.99
N ALA A 6 7.29 -10.37 -10.78
CA ALA A 6 8.21 -10.88 -11.80
C ALA A 6 7.45 -11.27 -13.08
N GLU A 7 8.09 -11.13 -14.24
CA GLU A 7 7.50 -11.61 -15.49
C GLU A 7 7.13 -13.09 -15.42
N GLY A 8 5.96 -13.44 -15.93
CA GLY A 8 5.45 -14.81 -15.90
C GLY A 8 4.86 -15.25 -14.56
N THR A 9 4.73 -14.36 -13.56
CA THR A 9 3.96 -14.65 -12.35
C THR A 9 2.51 -15.00 -12.71
N ALA A 10 2.02 -16.13 -12.22
CA ALA A 10 0.66 -16.59 -12.46
C ALA A 10 -0.37 -15.74 -11.70
N ILE A 11 -1.59 -15.62 -12.23
CA ILE A 11 -2.66 -14.81 -11.62
C ILE A 11 -2.95 -15.28 -10.20
N GLU A 12 -3.01 -16.59 -9.99
CA GLU A 12 -3.30 -17.19 -8.70
C GLU A 12 -2.25 -16.79 -7.66
N GLN A 13 -0.99 -16.69 -8.09
CA GLN A 13 0.10 -16.23 -7.22
C GLN A 13 0.01 -14.72 -6.94
N ILE A 14 -0.41 -13.92 -7.92
CA ILE A 14 -0.66 -12.48 -7.71
C ILE A 14 -1.75 -12.31 -6.64
N ASP A 15 -2.87 -13.01 -6.80
CA ASP A 15 -4.00 -12.96 -5.86
C ASP A 15 -3.56 -13.39 -4.45
N GLU A 16 -2.85 -14.52 -4.34
CA GLU A 16 -2.33 -15.01 -3.05
C GLU A 16 -1.39 -14.01 -2.35
N VAL A 17 -0.52 -13.34 -3.10
CA VAL A 17 0.40 -12.35 -2.54
C VAL A 17 -0.35 -11.10 -2.07
N VAL A 18 -1.31 -10.60 -2.86
CA VAL A 18 -2.13 -9.43 -2.46
C VAL A 18 -2.98 -9.76 -1.25
N ASP A 19 -3.59 -10.95 -1.19
CA ASP A 19 -4.34 -11.44 -0.05
C ASP A 19 -3.49 -11.49 1.22
N ARG A 20 -2.26 -12.01 1.10
CA ARG A 20 -1.32 -12.05 2.22
C ARG A 20 -0.90 -10.65 2.66
N PHE A 21 -0.64 -9.75 1.72
CA PHE A 21 -0.31 -8.36 2.04
C PHE A 21 -1.42 -7.72 2.89
N ILE A 22 -2.68 -7.92 2.49
CA ILE A 22 -3.83 -7.39 3.23
C ILE A 22 -3.91 -7.98 4.65
N ARG A 23 -3.79 -9.30 4.77
CA ARG A 23 -3.92 -10.01 6.06
C ARG A 23 -2.75 -9.79 7.00
N GLU A 24 -1.53 -9.67 6.49
CA GLU A 24 -0.30 -9.60 7.28
C GLU A 24 0.12 -8.16 7.60
N VAL A 25 -0.22 -7.19 6.72
CA VAL A 25 0.22 -5.80 6.86
C VAL A 25 -0.94 -4.85 7.07
N ILE A 26 -1.97 -4.91 6.21
CA ILE A 26 -3.01 -3.87 6.17
C ILE A 26 -3.93 -3.97 7.39
N GLN A 27 -4.63 -5.10 7.54
CA GLN A 27 -5.63 -5.27 8.60
C GLN A 27 -5.06 -5.18 10.03
N PRO A 28 -3.91 -5.81 10.35
CA PRO A 28 -3.40 -5.79 11.73
C PRO A 28 -2.92 -4.41 12.19
N ASN A 29 -2.65 -3.50 11.25
CA ASN A 29 -2.13 -2.16 11.53
C ASN A 29 -3.21 -1.07 11.37
N GLY A 30 -4.49 -1.45 11.27
CA GLY A 30 -5.60 -0.51 11.13
C GLY A 30 -5.54 0.32 9.85
N LEU A 31 -4.94 -0.24 8.80
CA LEU A 31 -4.82 0.38 7.49
C LEU A 31 -5.95 -0.10 6.59
N ALA A 32 -6.37 0.76 5.67
CA ALA A 32 -7.20 0.41 4.52
C ALA A 32 -6.32 0.32 3.28
N TYR A 33 -6.70 -0.55 2.35
CA TYR A 33 -6.00 -0.75 1.09
C TYR A 33 -6.97 -0.81 -0.08
N GLU A 34 -6.68 -0.05 -1.13
CA GLU A 34 -7.35 -0.14 -2.42
C GLU A 34 -6.27 -0.18 -3.51
N GLY A 35 -6.39 -1.11 -4.46
CA GLY A 35 -5.42 -1.22 -5.53
C GLY A 35 -5.85 -2.17 -6.62
N SER A 36 -5.21 -2.06 -7.77
CA SER A 36 -5.48 -2.89 -8.93
C SER A 36 -4.26 -2.99 -9.82
N GLY A 37 -4.21 -4.03 -10.64
CA GLY A 37 -3.12 -4.25 -11.56
C GLY A 37 -3.10 -5.66 -12.14
N TYR A 38 -2.01 -5.96 -12.82
CA TYR A 38 -1.64 -7.31 -13.21
C TYR A 38 -0.21 -7.55 -12.70
N LEU A 39 0.78 -7.61 -13.58
CA LEU A 39 2.19 -7.63 -13.18
C LEU A 39 2.65 -6.27 -12.62
N HIS A 40 2.04 -5.18 -13.05
CA HIS A 40 2.28 -3.84 -12.53
C HIS A 40 1.09 -3.49 -11.66
N TRP A 41 1.36 -3.22 -10.39
CA TRP A 41 0.33 -3.02 -9.39
C TRP A 41 0.39 -1.60 -8.84
N GLU A 42 -0.76 -0.95 -8.83
CA GLU A 42 -0.93 0.39 -8.28
C GLU A 42 -1.93 0.31 -7.12
N GLY A 43 -1.60 0.96 -6.02
CA GLY A 43 -2.48 0.98 -4.86
C GLY A 43 -2.32 2.21 -3.98
N LEU A 44 -3.26 2.33 -3.05
CA LEU A 44 -3.36 3.35 -2.04
C LEU A 44 -3.52 2.65 -0.69
N VAL A 45 -2.74 3.12 0.30
CA VAL A 45 -2.85 2.71 1.70
C VAL A 45 -3.16 3.96 2.52
N CYS A 46 -4.14 3.88 3.41
CA CYS A 46 -4.45 4.92 4.38
C CYS A 46 -4.85 4.28 5.72
N LEU A 47 -5.17 5.07 6.74
CA LEU A 47 -5.76 4.54 7.97
C LEU A 47 -7.25 4.26 7.75
N GLU A 48 -7.78 3.20 8.36
CA GLU A 48 -9.23 2.94 8.37
C GLU A 48 -10.00 4.01 9.17
N ALA A 49 -9.35 4.58 10.19
CA ALA A 49 -9.90 5.63 11.04
C ALA A 49 -9.34 7.02 10.69
N LEU A 50 -9.98 8.07 11.21
CA LEU A 50 -9.47 9.44 11.11
C LEU A 50 -8.05 9.53 11.71
N GLY A 51 -7.11 10.00 10.91
CA GLY A 51 -5.70 10.10 11.28
C GLY A 51 -4.81 10.22 10.06
N LYS A 52 -3.49 10.14 10.28
CA LYS A 52 -2.49 10.15 9.21
C LYS A 52 -1.57 8.95 9.30
N CYS A 53 -1.21 8.39 8.15
CA CYS A 53 -0.12 7.43 8.11
C CYS A 53 1.22 8.11 8.43
N ASP A 54 2.06 7.45 9.21
CA ASP A 54 3.40 7.95 9.54
C ASP A 54 4.50 7.15 8.82
N GLU A 55 5.75 7.44 9.19
CA GLU A 55 6.92 6.77 8.61
C GLU A 55 7.02 5.29 9.00
N SER A 56 6.44 4.90 10.15
CA SER A 56 6.45 3.50 10.59
C SER A 56 5.57 2.65 9.69
N HIS A 57 4.40 3.15 9.28
CA HIS A 57 3.54 2.47 8.31
C HIS A 57 4.21 2.35 6.94
N ARG A 58 4.89 3.42 6.47
CA ARG A 58 5.63 3.39 5.20
C ARG A 58 6.75 2.34 5.23
N THR A 59 7.51 2.32 6.32
CA THR A 59 8.60 1.35 6.51
C THR A 59 8.07 -0.08 6.55
N LEU A 60 7.01 -0.33 7.31
CA LEU A 60 6.37 -1.63 7.42
C LEU A 60 5.92 -2.17 6.05
N VAL A 61 5.19 -1.36 5.29
CA VAL A 61 4.71 -1.74 3.95
C VAL A 61 5.88 -2.04 3.03
N LYS A 62 6.87 -1.13 2.98
CA LYS A 62 8.05 -1.30 2.12
C LYS A 62 8.81 -2.58 2.43
N GLU A 63 9.13 -2.81 3.70
CA GLU A 63 9.87 -4.01 4.12
C GLU A 63 9.13 -5.29 3.78
N TRP A 64 7.80 -5.31 3.94
CA TRP A 64 7.02 -6.50 3.61
C TRP A 64 7.08 -6.80 2.12
N LEU A 65 6.91 -5.80 1.25
CA LEU A 65 6.98 -5.98 -0.20
C LEU A 65 8.36 -6.47 -0.64
N GLU A 66 9.43 -5.88 -0.09
CA GLU A 66 10.81 -6.28 -0.37
C GLU A 66 11.09 -7.73 0.07
N LYS A 67 10.67 -8.11 1.29
CA LYS A 67 10.83 -9.47 1.82
C LYS A 67 10.06 -10.52 1.02
N ASN A 68 8.99 -10.13 0.34
CA ASN A 68 8.16 -11.01 -0.49
C ASN A 68 8.54 -11.01 -1.98
N GLY A 69 9.69 -10.42 -2.33
CA GLY A 69 10.26 -10.52 -3.67
C GLY A 69 9.61 -9.64 -4.74
N LEU A 70 8.84 -8.63 -4.31
CA LEU A 70 8.25 -7.64 -5.21
C LEU A 70 9.31 -6.65 -5.67
N GLN A 71 9.14 -6.15 -6.89
CA GLN A 71 10.14 -5.37 -7.62
C GLN A 71 9.64 -3.96 -7.87
N GLN A 72 10.56 -3.04 -8.21
CA GLN A 72 10.25 -1.65 -8.56
C GLN A 72 9.29 -0.98 -7.55
N ILE A 73 9.56 -1.20 -6.26
CA ILE A 73 8.69 -0.74 -5.17
C ILE A 73 8.84 0.77 -5.00
N GLU A 74 7.74 1.48 -5.15
CA GLU A 74 7.62 2.91 -4.94
C GLU A 74 6.56 3.19 -3.86
N ILE A 75 7.01 3.71 -2.71
CA ILE A 75 6.12 4.15 -1.64
C ILE A 75 6.16 5.68 -1.61
N SER A 76 5.08 6.30 -2.10
CA SER A 76 4.87 7.75 -1.94
C SER A 76 4.47 8.08 -0.50
N GLN A 77 4.39 9.38 -0.18
CA GLN A 77 3.56 9.79 0.95
C GLN A 77 2.15 9.22 0.75
N LEU A 78 1.62 8.61 1.80
CA LEU A 78 0.31 7.97 1.80
C LEU A 78 -0.75 9.07 1.92
N PHE A 79 -1.79 8.98 1.08
CA PHE A 79 -2.83 10.00 0.94
C PHE A 79 -3.80 9.94 2.13
N ASP A 80 -4.13 11.09 2.70
CA ASP A 80 -5.19 11.22 3.70
C ASP A 80 -6.55 11.30 3.00
N ILE A 81 -7.55 10.57 3.51
CA ILE A 81 -8.92 10.54 3.00
C ILE A 81 -9.72 11.84 3.23
N TRP A 82 -9.11 12.88 3.82
CA TRP A 82 -9.72 14.20 4.00
C TRP A 82 -8.71 15.32 3.74
N TRP A 83 -8.81 15.91 2.55
CA TRP A 83 -8.15 17.16 2.20
C TRP A 83 -8.82 18.30 2.97
N GLU A 84 -8.21 18.76 4.08
CA GLU A 84 -8.48 20.13 4.50
C GLU A 84 -7.94 21.04 3.40
N TYR A 85 -8.87 21.63 2.64
CA TYR A 85 -8.60 22.82 1.85
C TYR A 85 -7.83 23.79 2.73
N PRO A 86 -6.69 24.37 2.31
CA PRO A 86 -5.92 25.25 3.17
C PRO A 86 -6.86 26.35 3.64
N ALA A 87 -7.18 26.35 4.93
CA ALA A 87 -7.89 27.47 5.53
C ALA A 87 -7.00 28.68 5.27
N LYS A 88 -7.49 29.62 4.46
CA LYS A 88 -6.81 30.90 4.26
C LYS A 88 -6.47 31.43 5.65
N GLU A 89 -5.19 31.63 5.92
CA GLU A 89 -4.73 32.34 7.10
C GLU A 89 -5.53 33.66 7.18
N ALA A 90 -6.21 33.86 8.31
CA ALA A 90 -7.01 35.04 8.62
C ALA A 90 -6.17 36.06 9.38
#